data_AF-A0A183PCJ5-F1
#
_entry.id   AF-A0A183PCJ5-F1
#
_cell.length_a   1.000
_cell.length_b   1.000
_cell.length_c   1.000
_cell.angle_alpha   90.00
_cell.angle_beta   90.00
_cell.angle_gamma   90.00
#
_symmetry.space_group_name_H-M   'P 1'
#
loop_
_entity.id
_entity.type
_entity.pdbx_description
1 polymer ?
#
loop_
_entity_poly.entity_id
_entity_poly.type
_entity_poly.pdbx_seq_one_letter_code
_entity_poly.pdbx_strand_id
1 'polypeptide(L)'
;MKNVTFEGGTKDEAVVEVTCSIIFYLLESDYAFSITNKSPLDIVTTQTQLCLLSALTHLEWYYLEQGNAKIDLANETKGTLNSRCGPYGIHVKEVTM
;
A
#
# COMPACT_ATOMS: atom_id res chain seq x y z
N MET A 1 -2.57 -11.84 6.01
CA MET A 1 -1.53 -10.79 6.13
C MET A 1 -0.61 -10.91 4.92
N LYS A 2 -0.26 -9.80 4.29
CA LYS A 2 0.65 -9.76 3.14
C LYS A 2 1.75 -8.73 3.40
N ASN A 3 3.00 -9.13 3.25
CA ASN A 3 4.14 -8.24 3.32
C ASN A 3 4.54 -7.82 1.89
N VAL A 4 4.84 -6.53 1.72
CA VAL A 4 5.26 -5.94 0.45
C VAL A 4 6.52 -5.11 0.72
N THR A 5 7.59 -5.40 -0.01
CA THR A 5 8.85 -4.65 0.02
C THR A 5 9.09 -4.08 -1.37
N PHE A 6 9.53 -2.82 -1.44
CA PHE A 6 9.86 -2.15 -2.69
C PHE A 6 10.87 -1.02 -2.44
N GLU A 7 11.55 -0.61 -3.50
CA GLU A 7 12.45 0.54 -3.52
C GLU A 7 11.77 1.71 -4.23
N GLY A 8 11.95 2.93 -3.71
CA GLY A 8 11.41 4.13 -4.32
C GLY A 8 12.24 5.38 -4.02
N GLY A 9 12.12 6.37 -4.91
CA GLY A 9 12.77 7.67 -4.76
C GLY A 9 11.92 8.63 -3.93
N THR A 10 12.55 9.32 -3.00
CA THR A 10 11.97 10.46 -2.28
C THR A 10 11.98 11.72 -3.15
N LYS A 11 11.30 12.77 -2.68
CA LYS A 11 11.27 14.09 -3.33
C LYS A 11 12.66 14.70 -3.54
N ASP A 12 13.59 14.42 -2.63
CA ASP A 12 14.99 14.85 -2.64
C ASP A 12 15.95 13.82 -3.26
N GLU A 13 15.41 12.92 -4.10
CA GLU A 13 16.15 11.92 -4.88
C GLU A 13 16.91 10.86 -4.06
N ALA A 14 16.64 10.75 -2.76
CA ALA A 14 17.14 9.64 -1.96
C ALA A 14 16.38 8.35 -2.32
N VAL A 15 17.10 7.24 -2.39
CA VAL A 15 16.51 5.91 -2.63
C VAL A 15 16.29 5.22 -1.30
N VAL A 16 15.06 4.79 -1.05
CA VAL A 16 14.67 4.11 0.18
C VAL A 16 14.04 2.75 -0.11
N GLU A 17 14.39 1.77 0.70
CA GLU A 17 13.67 0.50 0.77
C GLU A 17 12.58 0.62 1.84
N VAL A 18 11.34 0.34 1.46
CA VAL A 18 10.19 0.35 2.38
C VAL A 18 9.56 -1.03 2.39
N THR A 19 9.38 -1.56 3.60
CA THR A 19 8.61 -2.79 3.83
C THR A 19 7.33 -2.42 4.56
N CYS A 20 6.20 -2.91 4.08
CA CYS A 20 4.91 -2.75 4.75
C CYS A 20 4.19 -4.08 4.92
N SER A 21 3.40 -4.18 5.99
CA SER A 21 2.50 -5.32 6.23
C SER A 21 1.05 -4.88 6.10
N ILE A 22 0.25 -5.68 5.40
CA ILE A 22 -1.14 -5.37 5.07
C ILE A 22 -2.04 -6.47 5.60
N ILE A 23 -3.09 -6.07 6.31
CA ILE A 23 -4.19 -6.95 6.71
C ILE A 23 -5.43 -6.50 5.95
N PHE A 24 -5.99 -7.41 5.15
CA PHE A 24 -7.19 -7.18 4.37
C PHE A 24 -8.12 -8.38 4.47
N TYR A 25 -9.39 -8.16 4.15
CA TYR A 25 -10.40 -9.20 4.01
C TYR A 25 -11.22 -8.97 2.75
N LEU A 26 -11.80 -10.06 2.24
CA LEU A 26 -12.73 -10.03 1.12
C LEU A 26 -14.13 -9.80 1.70
N LEU A 27 -14.81 -8.75 1.24
CA LEU A 27 -16.21 -8.49 1.60
C LEU A 27 -17.13 -9.51 0.92
N GLU A 28 -16.84 -9.82 -0.34
CA GLU A 28 -17.56 -10.79 -1.16
C GLU A 28 -16.54 -11.64 -1.92
N SER A 29 -16.24 -12.84 -1.41
CA SER A 29 -15.21 -13.71 -1.98
C SER A 29 -15.51 -14.05 -3.44
N ASP A 30 -16.75 -14.43 -3.73
CA ASP A 30 -17.15 -14.91 -5.06
C ASP A 30 -17.05 -13.78 -6.09
N TYR A 31 -17.45 -12.57 -5.67
CA TYR A 31 -17.28 -11.37 -6.49
C TYR A 31 -15.80 -11.07 -6.75
N ALA A 32 -14.96 -11.08 -5.72
CA ALA A 32 -13.53 -10.78 -5.83
C ALA A 32 -12.76 -11.72 -6.78
N PHE A 33 -13.17 -12.99 -6.88
CA PHE A 33 -12.59 -13.94 -7.83
C PHE A 33 -13.25 -13.90 -9.22
N SER A 34 -14.48 -13.40 -9.34
CA SER A 34 -15.19 -13.33 -10.63
C SER A 34 -14.86 -12.07 -11.44
N ILE A 35 -14.51 -10.97 -10.78
CA ILE A 35 -14.32 -9.65 -11.41
C ILE A 35 -13.00 -9.51 -12.18
N THR A 36 -12.01 -10.38 -11.92
CA THR A 36 -10.66 -10.26 -12.49
C THR A 36 -9.92 -11.58 -12.47
N ASN A 37 -9.00 -11.77 -13.42
CA ASN A 37 -8.12 -12.94 -13.50
C ASN A 37 -6.93 -12.88 -12.52
N LYS A 38 -6.76 -11.76 -11.79
CA LYS A 38 -5.70 -11.61 -10.80
C LYS A 38 -6.18 -12.06 -9.44
N SER A 39 -5.32 -12.70 -8.65
CA SER A 39 -5.68 -13.01 -7.27
C SER A 39 -5.86 -11.71 -6.46
N PRO A 40 -6.74 -11.68 -5.44
CA PRO A 40 -6.84 -10.53 -4.54
C PRO A 40 -5.51 -10.12 -3.92
N LEU A 41 -4.61 -11.09 -3.69
CA LEU A 41 -3.27 -10.86 -3.18
C LEU A 41 -2.43 -10.04 -4.18
N ASP A 42 -2.50 -10.35 -5.47
CA ASP A 42 -1.76 -9.64 -6.52
C ASP A 42 -2.28 -8.22 -6.71
N ILE A 43 -3.60 -8.04 -6.61
CA ILE A 43 -4.25 -6.73 -6.67
C ILE A 43 -3.75 -5.87 -5.52
N VAL A 44 -3.87 -6.35 -4.28
CA VAL A 44 -3.40 -5.62 -3.08
C VAL A 44 -1.91 -5.31 -3.19
N THR A 45 -1.08 -6.27 -3.63
CA THR A 45 0.37 -6.08 -3.78
C THR A 45 0.68 -4.97 -4.79
N THR A 46 0.10 -5.07 -5.99
CA THR A 46 0.32 -4.08 -7.07
C THR A 46 -0.15 -2.69 -6.63
N GLN A 47 -1.35 -2.59 -6.04
CA GLN A 47 -1.88 -1.31 -5.60
C GLN A 47 -1.07 -0.70 -4.46
N THR A 48 -0.50 -1.54 -3.59
CA THR A 48 0.35 -1.06 -2.50
C THR A 48 1.65 -0.48 -3.00
N GLN A 49 2.33 -1.18 -3.93
CA GLN A 49 3.55 -0.65 -4.55
C GLN A 49 3.29 0.68 -5.25
N LEU A 50 2.22 0.77 -6.05
CA LEU A 50 1.85 2.03 -6.73
C LEU A 50 1.52 3.15 -5.75
N CYS A 51 0.81 2.84 -4.66
CA CYS A 51 0.46 3.82 -3.65
C CYS A 51 1.69 4.38 -2.93
N LEU A 52 2.57 3.48 -2.49
CA LEU A 52 3.75 3.86 -1.73
C LEU A 52 4.79 4.57 -2.60
N LEU A 53 4.98 4.13 -3.86
CA LEU A 53 5.80 4.86 -4.82
C LEU A 53 5.30 6.29 -5.02
N SER A 54 3.99 6.48 -5.18
CA SER A 54 3.40 7.82 -5.30
C SER A 54 3.64 8.66 -4.05
N ALA A 55 3.43 8.09 -2.87
CA ALA A 55 3.61 8.82 -1.60
C ALA A 55 5.07 9.25 -1.38
N LEU A 56 6.04 8.39 -1.73
CA LEU A 56 7.47 8.72 -1.61
C LEU A 56 7.87 9.94 -2.44
N THR A 57 7.29 10.15 -3.62
CA THR A 57 7.58 11.34 -4.45
C THR A 57 7.20 12.67 -3.79
N HIS A 58 6.43 12.64 -2.71
CA HIS A 58 6.01 13.80 -1.94
C HIS A 58 6.75 13.93 -0.59
N LEU A 59 7.52 12.92 -0.18
CA LEU A 59 8.23 12.88 1.10
C LEU A 59 9.71 13.19 0.91
N GLU A 60 10.27 13.98 1.81
CA GLU A 60 11.74 14.20 1.89
C GLU A 60 12.36 13.13 2.79
N TRP A 61 13.59 12.71 2.48
CA TRP A 61 14.33 11.68 3.24
C TRP A 61 14.34 11.96 4.74
N TYR A 62 14.51 13.22 5.13
CA TYR A 62 14.53 13.67 6.51
C TYR A 62 13.32 13.18 7.33
N TYR A 63 12.12 13.19 6.76
CA TYR A 63 10.91 12.76 7.48
C TYR A 63 10.81 11.24 7.64
N LEU A 64 11.41 10.48 6.71
CA LEU A 64 11.49 9.03 6.78
C LEU A 64 12.54 8.59 7.80
N GLU A 65 13.72 9.24 7.79
CA GLU A 65 14.84 8.95 8.68
C GLU A 65 14.47 9.17 10.16
N GLN A 66 13.75 10.25 10.46
CA GLN A 66 13.26 10.54 11.82
C GLN A 66 12.09 9.63 12.24
N GLY A 67 11.55 8.80 11.35
CA GLY A 67 10.41 7.92 11.61
C GLY A 67 9.05 8.63 11.69
N ASN A 68 9.03 9.96 11.57
CA ASN A 68 7.83 10.78 11.72
C ASN A 68 6.79 10.50 10.64
N ALA A 69 7.22 10.13 9.44
CA ALA A 69 6.33 9.87 8.31
C ALA A 69 5.66 8.49 8.35
N LYS A 70 6.07 7.55 9.22
CA LYS A 70 5.61 6.14 9.15
C LYS A 70 4.10 5.98 9.35
N ILE A 71 3.54 6.67 10.37
CA ILE A 71 2.12 6.57 10.70
C ILE A 71 1.26 7.25 9.63
N ASP A 72 1.69 8.42 9.17
CA ASP A 72 0.98 9.16 8.12
C ASP A 72 0.99 8.38 6.80
N LEU A 73 2.14 7.84 6.41
CA LEU A 73 2.28 6.99 5.23
C LEU A 73 1.40 5.73 5.32
N ALA A 74 1.34 5.08 6.49
CA ALA A 74 0.48 3.93 6.70
C ALA A 74 -1.01 4.27 6.57
N ASN A 75 -1.44 5.39 7.16
CA ASN A 75 -2.83 5.84 7.11
C ASN A 75 -3.26 6.28 5.71
N GLU A 76 -2.41 7.03 5.01
CA GLU A 76 -2.63 7.44 3.63
C GLU A 76 -2.70 6.23 2.70
N THR A 77 -1.77 5.28 2.87
CA THR A 77 -1.76 4.03 2.11
C THR A 77 -3.03 3.22 2.35
N LYS A 78 -3.48 3.10 3.60
CA LYS A 78 -4.75 2.42 3.93
C LYS A 78 -5.95 3.09 3.26
N GLY A 79 -6.06 4.41 3.31
CA GLY A 79 -7.16 5.15 2.69
C GLY A 79 -7.20 4.98 1.17
N THR A 80 -6.03 5.11 0.54
CA THR A 80 -5.88 4.95 -0.91
C THR A 80 -6.15 3.51 -1.34
N LEU A 81 -5.63 2.52 -0.61
CA LEU A 81 -5.89 1.11 -0.90
C LEU A 81 -7.36 0.76 -0.78
N ASN A 82 -8.08 1.24 0.23
CA ASN A 82 -9.53 1.01 0.31
C ASN A 82 -10.29 1.60 -0.88
N SER A 83 -9.85 2.77 -1.38
CA SER A 83 -10.45 3.40 -2.55
C SER A 83 -10.16 2.62 -3.84
N ARG A 84 -8.94 2.08 -3.99
CA ARG A 84 -8.52 1.36 -5.20
C ARG A 84 -8.90 -0.12 -5.22
N CYS A 85 -8.96 -0.75 -4.06
CA CYS A 85 -9.25 -2.18 -3.90
C CYS A 85 -10.74 -2.45 -3.63
N GLY A 86 -11.49 -1.42 -3.18
CA GLY A 86 -12.94 -1.51 -2.93
C GLY A 86 -13.75 -2.03 -4.12
N PRO A 87 -13.50 -1.59 -5.37
CA PRO A 87 -14.19 -2.13 -6.55
C PRO A 87 -14.00 -3.64 -6.78
N TYR A 88 -12.97 -4.24 -6.19
CA TYR A 88 -12.69 -5.68 -6.24
C TYR A 88 -13.24 -6.44 -5.03
N GLY A 89 -14.07 -5.80 -4.19
CA GLY A 89 -14.61 -6.40 -2.96
C GLY A 89 -13.56 -6.60 -1.86
N ILE A 90 -12.45 -5.84 -1.89
CA ILE A 90 -11.36 -5.97 -0.93
C ILE A 90 -11.39 -4.78 0.04
N HIS A 91 -11.39 -5.06 1.33
CA HIS A 91 -11.26 -4.06 2.38
C HIS A 91 -9.93 -4.21 3.11
N VAL A 92 -9.18 -3.10 3.21
CA VAL A 92 -7.91 -3.03 3.94
C VAL A 92 -8.18 -2.58 5.37
N LYS A 93 -8.00 -3.51 6.31
CA LYS A 93 -8.18 -3.29 7.75
C LYS A 93 -7.04 -2.46 8.33
N GLU A 94 -5.81 -2.82 7.98
CA GLU A 94 -4.61 -2.30 8.62
C GLU A 94 -3.42 -2.31 7.65
N VAL A 95 -2.59 -1.29 7.77
CA VAL A 95 -1.30 -1.15 7.10
C VAL A 95 -0.28 -0.74 8.16
N THR A 96 0.88 -1.38 8.19
CA THR A 96 2.01 -1.04 9.08
C THR A 96 3.32 -0.96 8.27
N MET A 97 4.26 -0.12 8.71
CA MET A 97 5.56 0.18 8.09
C MET A 97 6.72 -0.20 8.99
#